data_AF-A0A095A877-F1
#
_entry.id   AF-A0A095A877-F1
#
_cell.length_a   1.000
_cell.length_b   1.000
_cell.length_c   1.000
_cell.angle_alpha   90.00
_cell.angle_beta   90.00
_cell.angle_gamma   90.00
#
_symmetry.space_group_name_H-M   'P 1'
#
loop_
_entity.id
_entity.type
_entity.pdbx_description
1 polymer ?
#
loop_
_entity_poly.entity_id
_entity_poly.type
_entity_poly.pdbx_seq_one_letter_code
_entity_poly.pdbx_strand_id
1 'polypeptide(L)'
;MIHNHPCDEKCLKNDPWFRRLSEDQLKVVLPMVKTGSSAESIVKYAEENFEKTITVHYVNNLKYKFVGRKLIPYIYGFLGCESLNKVIATLRNNGKLFVSYVGVAKQVTKIAFDTHEQVVTYKRFPEVVCLDSTYNTNRGK
;
A
#
# COMPACT_ATOMS: atom_id res chain seq x y z
N MET A 1 -18.56 20.53 12.65
CA MET A 1 -17.22 19.88 12.63
C MET A 1 -16.41 20.67 11.61
N ILE A 2 -15.39 21.42 12.03
CA ILE A 2 -14.57 22.25 11.12
C ILE A 2 -13.37 21.38 10.72
N HIS A 3 -13.30 20.99 9.46
CA HIS A 3 -12.12 20.30 8.94
C HIS A 3 -11.03 21.33 8.67
N ASN A 4 -9.81 21.10 9.15
CA ASN A 4 -8.65 21.99 8.96
C ASN A 4 -8.10 21.95 7.51
N HIS A 5 -8.83 21.37 6.57
CA HIS A 5 -8.48 21.24 5.17
C HIS A 5 -9.75 21.37 4.32
N PRO A 6 -9.66 21.92 3.10
CA PRO A 6 -10.79 21.99 2.19
C PRO A 6 -11.25 20.57 1.86
N CYS A 7 -12.42 20.20 2.38
CA CYS A 7 -13.07 18.93 2.10
C CYS A 7 -13.91 19.13 0.83
N ASP A 8 -13.24 19.19 -0.32
CA ASP A 8 -13.88 19.30 -1.63
C ASP A 8 -14.17 17.91 -2.23
N GLU A 9 -15.05 17.86 -3.22
CA GLU A 9 -15.44 16.61 -3.89
C GLU A 9 -14.22 15.90 -4.53
N LYS A 10 -13.19 16.67 -4.92
CA LYS A 10 -11.93 16.15 -5.47
C LYS A 10 -11.11 15.44 -4.40
N CYS A 11 -11.04 15.94 -3.18
CA CYS A 11 -10.39 15.30 -2.04
C CYS A 11 -11.08 13.99 -1.68
N LEU A 12 -12.42 13.95 -1.70
CA LEU A 12 -13.18 12.73 -1.42
C LEU A 12 -13.01 11.67 -2.53
N LYS A 13 -13.10 12.06 -3.80
CA LYS A 13 -12.91 11.14 -4.94
C LYS A 13 -11.49 10.58 -5.00
N ASN A 14 -10.50 11.38 -4.61
CA ASN A 14 -9.10 10.96 -4.56
C ASN A 14 -8.70 10.37 -3.22
N ASP A 15 -9.60 10.15 -2.27
CA ASP A 15 -9.23 9.46 -1.04
C ASP A 15 -8.92 7.97 -1.36
N PRO A 16 -7.84 7.40 -0.78
CA PRO A 16 -7.43 6.01 -1.03
C PRO A 16 -8.55 4.98 -0.85
N TRP A 17 -9.49 5.21 0.06
CA TRP A 17 -10.62 4.34 0.30
C TRP A 17 -11.58 4.33 -0.89
N PHE A 18 -11.89 5.50 -1.44
CA PHE A 18 -12.82 5.65 -2.55
C PHE A 18 -12.20 5.29 -3.90
N ARG A 19 -10.87 5.33 -4.02
CA ARG A 19 -10.15 4.84 -5.21
C ARG A 19 -10.23 3.33 -5.36
N ARG A 20 -10.34 2.56 -4.28
CA ARG A 20 -10.31 1.10 -4.35
C ARG A 20 -11.52 0.53 -5.11
N LEU A 21 -11.26 -0.53 -5.87
CA LEU A 21 -12.31 -1.36 -6.44
C LEU A 21 -13.05 -2.09 -5.32
N SER A 22 -14.37 -2.17 -5.43
CA SER A 22 -15.16 -3.07 -4.59
C SER A 22 -14.83 -4.54 -4.91
N GLU A 23 -15.25 -5.47 -4.06
CA GLU A 23 -15.00 -6.90 -4.30
C GLU A 23 -15.59 -7.39 -5.63
N ASP A 24 -16.77 -6.90 -6.00
CA ASP A 24 -17.41 -7.27 -7.25
C ASP A 24 -16.71 -6.67 -8.47
N GLN A 25 -16.30 -5.40 -8.39
CA GLN A 25 -15.46 -4.77 -9.41
C GLN A 25 -14.12 -5.49 -9.55
N LEU A 26 -13.53 -5.92 -8.44
CA LEU A 26 -12.29 -6.66 -8.43
C LEU A 26 -12.43 -8.01 -9.14
N LYS A 27 -13.55 -8.74 -8.96
CA LYS A 27 -13.81 -9.99 -9.69
C LYS A 27 -13.81 -9.79 -11.21
N VAL A 28 -14.29 -8.64 -11.69
CA VAL A 28 -14.30 -8.29 -13.13
C VAL A 28 -12.89 -7.96 -13.63
N VAL A 29 -12.08 -7.26 -12.84
CA VAL A 29 -10.72 -6.83 -13.23
C VAL A 29 -9.67 -7.94 -13.09
N LEU A 30 -9.88 -8.89 -12.19
CA LEU A 30 -8.93 -9.99 -11.92
C LEU A 30 -8.56 -10.80 -13.17
N PRO A 31 -9.48 -11.17 -14.07
CA PRO A 31 -9.15 -11.77 -15.36
C PRO A 31 -8.13 -10.93 -16.16
N MET A 32 -8.34 -9.62 -16.27
CA MET A 32 -7.44 -8.71 -17.01
C MET A 32 -6.04 -8.65 -16.40
N VAL A 33 -5.98 -8.68 -15.07
CA VAL A 33 -4.73 -8.75 -14.30
C VAL A 33 -4.00 -10.06 -14.59
N LYS A 34 -4.72 -11.19 -14.63
CA LYS A 34 -4.16 -12.52 -14.87
C LYS A 34 -3.72 -12.75 -16.31
N THR A 35 -4.42 -12.18 -17.29
CA THR A 35 -4.06 -12.27 -18.71
C THR A 35 -2.89 -11.35 -19.10
N GLY A 36 -2.44 -10.49 -18.17
CA GLY A 36 -1.26 -9.65 -18.37
C GLY A 36 -1.56 -8.33 -19.09
N SER A 37 -2.81 -7.86 -19.07
CA SER A 37 -3.17 -6.53 -19.63
C SER A 37 -2.31 -5.43 -19.01
N SER A 38 -2.00 -4.37 -19.76
CA SER A 38 -1.19 -3.25 -19.24
C SER A 38 -1.88 -2.58 -18.06
N ALA A 39 -1.10 -1.99 -17.16
CA ALA A 39 -1.66 -1.34 -15.99
C ALA A 39 -2.49 -0.12 -16.37
N GLU A 40 -2.05 0.61 -17.40
CA GLU A 40 -2.72 1.77 -17.99
C GLU A 40 -4.07 1.40 -18.58
N SER A 41 -4.16 0.27 -19.30
CA SER A 41 -5.44 -0.22 -19.84
C SER A 41 -6.43 -0.60 -18.75
N ILE A 42 -5.95 -1.22 -17.67
CA ILE A 42 -6.81 -1.58 -16.53
C ILE A 42 -7.30 -0.33 -15.78
N VAL A 43 -6.43 0.68 -15.63
CA VAL A 43 -6.79 1.97 -15.04
C VAL A 43 -7.89 2.63 -15.88
N LYS A 44 -7.68 2.73 -17.19
CA LYS A 44 -8.67 3.31 -18.11
C LYS A 44 -10.00 2.55 -18.08
N TYR A 45 -9.95 1.22 -18.06
CA TYR A 45 -11.16 0.40 -17.96
C TYR A 45 -11.95 0.68 -16.67
N ALA A 46 -11.26 0.80 -15.53
CA ALA A 46 -11.90 1.11 -14.26
C ALA A 46 -12.47 2.52 -14.20
N GLU A 47 -11.83 3.48 -14.85
CA GLU A 47 -12.36 4.84 -15.00
C GLU A 47 -13.66 4.83 -15.83
N GLU A 48 -13.66 4.16 -16.97
CA GLU A 48 -14.80 4.14 -17.91
C GLU A 48 -15.99 3.30 -17.43
N ASN A 49 -15.75 2.19 -16.73
CA ASN A 49 -16.80 1.22 -16.38
C ASN A 49 -17.27 1.33 -14.93
N PHE A 50 -16.43 1.86 -14.04
CA PHE A 50 -16.71 1.92 -12.61
C PHE A 50 -16.64 3.32 -12.02
N GLU A 51 -16.30 4.34 -12.82
CA GLU A 51 -16.03 5.71 -12.37
C GLU A 51 -14.95 5.74 -11.26
N LYS A 52 -13.97 4.83 -11.35
CA LYS A 52 -12.91 4.65 -10.35
C LYS A 52 -11.58 5.19 -10.84
N THR A 53 -11.00 6.12 -10.09
CA THR A 53 -9.67 6.70 -10.33
C THR A 53 -8.56 5.86 -9.67
N ILE A 54 -8.49 4.56 -10.00
CA ILE A 54 -7.42 3.68 -9.52
C ILE A 54 -6.07 4.07 -10.12
N THR A 55 -4.98 3.79 -9.40
CA THR A 55 -3.63 4.10 -9.87
C THR A 55 -2.98 2.92 -10.58
N VAL A 56 -2.04 3.19 -11.49
CA VAL A 56 -1.15 2.18 -12.09
C VAL A 56 -0.48 1.35 -11.00
N HIS A 57 -0.11 1.99 -9.89
CA HIS A 57 0.47 1.32 -8.74
C HIS A 57 -0.49 0.31 -8.09
N TYR A 58 -1.74 0.69 -7.87
CA TYR A 58 -2.76 -0.22 -7.35
C TYR A 58 -2.89 -1.48 -8.23
N VAL A 59 -2.92 -1.31 -9.55
CA VAL A 59 -2.97 -2.44 -10.49
C VAL A 59 -1.71 -3.31 -10.43
N ASN A 60 -0.52 -2.71 -10.31
CA ASN A 60 0.73 -3.45 -10.16
C ASN A 60 0.75 -4.27 -8.85
N ASN A 61 0.17 -3.73 -7.77
CA ASN A 61 0.00 -4.49 -6.53
C ASN A 61 -0.98 -5.66 -6.72
N LEU A 62 -2.06 -5.49 -7.48
CA LEU A 62 -2.97 -6.58 -7.83
C LEU A 62 -2.25 -7.68 -8.64
N LYS A 63 -1.45 -7.29 -9.64
CA LYS A 63 -0.61 -8.22 -10.41
C LYS A 63 0.32 -9.00 -9.49
N TYR A 64 1.00 -8.32 -8.57
CA TYR A 64 1.87 -8.96 -7.58
C TYR A 64 1.11 -9.96 -6.69
N LYS A 65 -0.05 -9.55 -6.16
CA LYS A 65 -0.86 -10.34 -5.23
C LYS A 65 -1.50 -11.57 -5.87
N PHE A 66 -2.02 -11.45 -7.10
CA PHE A 66 -2.88 -12.47 -7.71
C PHE A 66 -2.23 -13.27 -8.83
N VAL A 67 -1.14 -12.78 -9.43
CA VAL A 67 -0.45 -13.48 -10.54
C VAL A 67 0.77 -14.26 -10.04
N GLY A 68 1.29 -13.96 -8.85
CA GLY A 68 2.28 -14.80 -8.17
C GLY A 68 3.56 -15.08 -8.96
N ARG A 69 4.60 -14.28 -8.72
CA ARG A 69 6.05 -14.61 -8.87
C ARG A 69 6.62 -15.22 -10.17
N LYS A 70 5.89 -15.40 -11.27
CA LYS A 70 6.54 -15.95 -12.47
C LYS A 70 7.22 -14.93 -13.38
N LEU A 71 6.87 -13.65 -13.39
CA LEU A 71 7.27 -12.79 -14.54
C LEU A 71 7.31 -11.27 -14.27
N ILE A 72 7.95 -10.79 -13.20
CA ILE A 72 8.38 -9.37 -13.15
C ILE A 72 9.80 -9.24 -12.57
N PRO A 73 10.84 -9.34 -13.42
CA PRO A 73 12.23 -9.09 -13.04
C PRO A 73 12.59 -7.60 -12.83
N TYR A 74 11.64 -6.66 -12.96
CA TYR A 74 11.99 -5.27 -13.26
C TYR A 74 12.08 -4.28 -12.09
N ILE A 75 11.85 -4.70 -10.84
CA ILE A 75 12.07 -3.80 -9.67
C ILE A 75 12.87 -4.48 -8.55
N TYR A 76 12.91 -5.81 -8.51
CA TYR A 76 13.65 -6.59 -7.49
C TYR A 76 14.95 -7.23 -8.00
N GLY A 77 15.41 -6.88 -9.20
CA GLY A 77 16.71 -7.33 -9.71
C GLY A 77 17.91 -6.80 -8.90
N PHE A 78 17.72 -5.76 -8.08
CA PHE A 78 18.78 -5.19 -7.23
C PHE A 78 18.74 -5.65 -5.77
N LEU A 79 17.60 -6.15 -5.31
CA LEU A 79 17.46 -6.79 -4.00
C LEU A 79 16.99 -8.21 -4.28
N GLY A 80 17.96 -9.07 -4.63
CA GLY A 80 17.77 -10.51 -4.58
C GLY A 80 17.01 -10.85 -3.30
N CYS A 81 16.07 -11.79 -3.37
CA CYS A 81 15.16 -12.14 -2.27
C CYS A 81 15.93 -12.58 -1.02
N GLU A 82 16.50 -11.63 -0.30
CA GLU A 82 17.02 -11.77 1.02
C GLU A 82 15.81 -12.06 1.90
N SER A 83 15.93 -13.04 2.79
CA SER A 83 14.84 -13.41 3.69
C SER A 83 14.27 -12.16 4.35
N LEU A 84 12.95 -12.14 4.61
CA LEU A 84 12.29 -11.02 5.30
C LEU A 84 13.07 -10.56 6.54
N ASN A 85 13.72 -11.50 7.23
CA ASN A 85 14.61 -11.24 8.37
C ASN A 85 15.80 -10.35 8.03
N LYS A 86 16.42 -10.52 6.87
CA LYS A 86 17.56 -9.71 6.43
C LYS A 86 17.11 -8.31 5.99
N VAL A 87 15.95 -8.18 5.35
CA VAL A 87 15.34 -6.86 5.08
C VAL A 87 15.03 -6.12 6.39
N ILE A 88 14.42 -6.81 7.35
CA ILE A 88 14.14 -6.29 8.70
C ILE A 88 15.44 -5.88 9.39
N ALA A 89 16.48 -6.70 9.35
CA ALA A 89 17.78 -6.41 9.96
C ALA A 89 18.44 -5.18 9.33
N THR A 90 18.45 -5.07 8.00
CA THR A 90 19.02 -3.92 7.28
C THR A 90 18.29 -2.62 7.63
N LEU A 91 16.96 -2.62 7.60
CA LEU A 91 16.17 -1.43 7.96
C LEU A 91 16.36 -1.04 9.43
N ARG A 92 16.42 -2.02 10.33
CA ARG A 92 16.69 -1.79 11.75
C ARG A 92 18.09 -1.20 11.98
N ASN A 93 19.12 -1.76 11.36
CA ASN A 93 20.50 -1.27 11.49
C ASN A 93 20.66 0.15 10.96
N ASN A 94 19.84 0.55 9.99
CA ASN A 94 19.79 1.91 9.45
C ASN A 94 18.92 2.87 10.27
N GLY A 95 18.40 2.45 11.43
CA GLY A 95 17.54 3.26 12.30
C GLY A 95 16.13 3.49 11.78
N LYS A 96 15.73 2.80 10.70
CA LYS A 96 14.45 3.00 10.00
C LYS A 96 13.29 2.21 10.57
N LEU A 97 13.61 1.19 11.38
CA LEU A 97 12.66 0.18 11.85
C LEU A 97 12.94 -0.18 13.31
N PHE A 98 11.90 -0.16 14.11
CA PHE A 98 11.86 -0.65 15.48
C PHE A 98 11.16 -2.01 15.50
N VAL A 99 11.82 -3.01 16.10
CA VAL A 99 11.28 -4.37 16.21
C VAL A 99 11.24 -4.78 17.68
N SER A 100 10.06 -5.13 18.17
CA SER A 100 9.86 -5.66 19.53
C SER A 100 9.85 -7.17 19.49
N TYR A 101 10.70 -7.78 20.31
CA TYR A 101 10.78 -9.22 20.50
C TYR A 101 10.25 -9.57 21.90
N VAL A 102 9.41 -10.60 22.00
CA VAL A 102 8.86 -11.07 23.29
C VAL A 102 9.04 -12.59 23.40
N GLY A 103 9.28 -13.05 24.63
CA GLY A 103 9.35 -14.47 24.97
C GLY A 103 10.71 -15.13 24.70
N VAL A 104 10.86 -16.36 25.20
CA VAL A 104 12.10 -17.16 25.17
C VAL A 104 12.54 -17.48 23.73
N ALA A 105 11.58 -17.59 22.81
CA ALA A 105 11.82 -17.87 21.39
C ALA A 105 12.11 -16.61 20.54
N LYS A 106 12.26 -15.41 21.14
CA LYS A 106 12.48 -14.13 20.43
C LYS A 106 11.50 -13.92 19.26
N GLN A 107 10.20 -14.11 19.51
CA GLN A 107 9.21 -13.89 18.46
C GLN A 107 8.99 -12.39 18.25
N VAL A 108 8.95 -11.98 16.98
CA VAL A 108 8.62 -10.60 16.61
C VAL A 108 7.14 -10.36 16.90
N THR A 109 6.85 -9.41 17.77
CA THR A 109 5.47 -9.06 18.16
C THR A 109 5.02 -7.73 17.60
N LYS A 110 5.96 -6.81 17.37
CA LYS A 110 5.67 -5.48 16.81
C LYS A 110 6.81 -5.06 15.88
N ILE A 111 6.43 -4.46 14.76
CA ILE A 111 7.32 -3.76 13.84
C ILE A 111 6.75 -2.36 13.66
N ALA A 112 7.56 -1.34 13.89
CA ALA A 112 7.19 0.06 13.69
C ALA A 112 8.27 0.75 12.85
N PHE A 113 7.88 1.58 11.89
CA PHE A 113 8.81 2.46 11.20
C PHE A 113 9.16 3.66 12.09
N ASP A 114 10.30 4.32 11.85
CA ASP A 114 10.51 5.64 12.43
C ASP A 114 9.52 6.67 11.85
N THR A 115 9.31 7.80 12.53
CA THR A 115 8.30 8.81 12.13
C THR A 115 8.51 9.34 10.71
N HIS A 116 9.75 9.59 10.29
CA HIS A 116 10.05 10.06 8.94
C HIS A 116 9.69 8.97 7.92
N GLU A 117 10.10 7.72 8.14
CA GLU A 117 9.76 6.61 7.25
C GLU A 117 8.25 6.29 7.27
N GLN A 118 7.55 6.46 8.39
CA GLN A 118 6.08 6.37 8.44
C GLN A 118 5.44 7.42 7.51
N VAL A 119 5.87 8.69 7.60
CA VAL A 119 5.34 9.78 6.76
C VAL A 119 5.66 9.57 5.29
N VAL A 120 6.89 9.18 4.95
CA VAL A 120 7.31 8.91 3.58
C VAL A 120 6.56 7.72 3.00
N THR A 121 6.44 6.63 3.77
CA THR A 121 5.72 5.43 3.35
C THR A 121 4.24 5.73 3.19
N TYR A 122 3.64 6.53 4.07
CA TYR A 122 2.26 6.99 3.92
C TYR A 122 2.07 7.82 2.65
N LYS A 123 2.92 8.82 2.39
CA LYS A 123 2.83 9.63 1.17
C LYS A 123 2.96 8.79 -0.10
N ARG A 124 3.78 7.74 -0.06
CA ARG A 124 4.08 6.88 -1.21
C ARG A 124 3.06 5.76 -1.40
N PHE A 125 2.54 5.21 -0.32
CA PHE A 125 1.59 4.09 -0.32
C PHE A 125 0.41 4.36 0.61
N PRO A 126 -0.33 5.48 0.42
CA PRO A 126 -1.43 5.84 1.32
C PRO A 126 -2.55 4.80 1.28
N GLU A 127 -2.59 4.00 0.21
CA GLU A 127 -3.57 2.95 -0.01
C GLU A 127 -3.21 1.62 0.66
N VAL A 128 -1.98 1.43 1.13
CA VAL A 128 -1.53 0.17 1.77
C VAL A 128 -1.36 0.37 3.26
N VAL A 129 -0.85 1.54 3.62
CA VAL A 129 -0.66 1.98 4.98
C VAL A 129 -1.97 2.59 5.44
N CYS A 130 -2.95 1.75 5.81
CA CYS A 130 -4.14 2.17 6.55
C CYS A 130 -3.73 2.62 7.98
N LEU A 131 -2.82 3.58 8.08
CA LEU A 131 -2.57 4.30 9.32
C LEU A 131 -3.77 5.21 9.50
N ASP A 132 -4.63 4.82 10.43
CA ASP A 132 -5.60 5.71 11.01
C ASP A 132 -4.85 6.92 11.58
N SER A 133 -4.84 8.02 10.83
CA SER A 133 -4.26 9.29 11.24
C SER A 133 -5.02 9.91 12.43
N THR A 134 -6.06 9.23 12.95
CA THR A 134 -6.71 9.62 14.19
C THR A 134 -5.96 9.21 15.46
N TYR A 135 -4.88 8.43 15.36
CA TYR A 135 -4.03 8.14 16.51
C TYR A 135 -3.36 9.44 17.01
N ASN A 136 -3.90 9.98 18.11
CA ASN A 136 -3.54 11.24 18.81
C ASN A 136 -4.19 12.56 18.33
N THR A 137 -5.03 12.62 17.30
CA THR A 137 -5.74 13.89 16.98
C THR A 137 -6.80 14.26 18.02
N ASN A 138 -7.23 13.31 18.86
CA ASN A 138 -8.13 13.56 20.00
C ASN A 138 -7.42 13.80 21.35
N ARG A 139 -6.08 13.91 21.39
CA ARG A 139 -5.34 14.21 22.64
C ARG A 139 -5.18 15.70 22.94
N GLY A 140 -5.76 16.57 22.12
CA GLY A 140 -5.88 18.00 22.41
C GLY A 140 -7.23 18.33 23.06
N LYS A 141 -7.36 18.05 24.35
CA LYS A 141 -8.20 18.83 25.28
C LYS A 141 -7.48 18.91 26.62
#